data_AF-A0A9P8BBM5-F1
#
_entry.id   AF-A0A9P8BBM5-F1
#
_cell.length_a   1.000
_cell.length_b   1.000
_cell.length_c   1.000
_cell.angle_alpha   90.00
_cell.angle_beta   90.00
_cell.angle_gamma   90.00
#
_symmetry.space_group_name_H-M   'P 1'
#
loop_
_entity.id
_entity.type
_entity.pdbx_description
1 polymer ?
#
loop_
_entity_poly.entity_id
_entity_poly.type
_entity_poly.pdbx_seq_one_letter_code
_entity_poly.pdbx_strand_id
1 'polypeptide(L)'
;MRDVFNQGATPNASHFSPAFLAYDILLSIFFQGVSKGTLRSAGLVCQAWYEPAMDVLWAKHIYLKDLLAVLSPLETGIVDGKTIVSFTRLPTPKSWSIFRSHACRVKLGLLFDPLPDLTLVSSTNPDPHRPLS
;
A
#
# COMPACT_ATOMS: atom_id res chain seq x y z
N MET A 1 -14.48 51.19 27.18
CA MET A 1 -14.86 51.28 25.76
C MET A 1 -13.75 50.60 24.98
N ARG A 2 -13.76 49.30 24.67
CA ARG A 2 -14.76 48.52 23.88
C ARG A 2 -15.14 49.34 22.65
N ASP A 3 -14.81 49.01 21.41
CA ASP A 3 -14.54 47.72 20.76
C ASP A 3 -13.73 47.97 19.46
N VAL A 4 -13.59 46.90 18.65
CA VAL A 4 -13.43 46.89 17.18
C VAL A 4 -11.99 47.06 16.67
N PHE A 5 -11.33 46.20 15.88
CA PHE A 5 -11.71 45.11 14.98
C PHE A 5 -10.66 43.99 15.13
N ASN A 6 -11.07 42.80 15.56
CA ASN A 6 -10.26 41.58 15.45
C ASN A 6 -10.64 40.90 14.13
N GLN A 7 -9.82 41.05 13.09
CA GLN A 7 -10.02 40.35 11.82
C GLN A 7 -9.64 38.88 12.01
N GLY A 8 -10.64 38.05 12.25
CA GLY A 8 -10.52 36.60 12.16
C GLY A 8 -10.27 36.19 10.72
N ALA A 9 -9.03 35.90 10.37
CA ALA A 9 -8.68 35.16 9.18
C ALA A 9 -9.22 33.73 9.34
N THR A 10 -10.40 33.44 8.81
CA THR A 10 -10.87 32.06 8.66
C THR A 10 -9.97 31.36 7.64
N PRO A 11 -9.32 30.24 7.97
CA PRO A 11 -8.56 29.47 7.00
C PRO A 11 -9.52 28.95 5.93
N ASN A 12 -9.22 29.31 4.69
CA ASN A 12 -9.88 28.90 3.46
C ASN A 12 -10.42 27.46 3.56
N ALA A 13 -11.74 27.33 3.77
CA ALA A 13 -12.43 26.09 3.50
C ALA A 13 -12.28 25.85 1.99
N SER A 14 -11.39 24.93 1.63
CA SER A 14 -11.19 24.44 0.28
C SER A 14 -12.54 23.99 -0.26
N HIS A 15 -13.15 24.84 -1.07
CA HIS A 15 -14.36 24.56 -1.82
C HIS A 15 -14.02 23.42 -2.79
N PHE A 16 -14.20 22.18 -2.34
CA PHE A 16 -14.10 21.02 -3.22
C PHE A 16 -15.22 21.13 -4.26
N SER A 17 -14.85 21.43 -5.49
CA SER A 17 -15.80 21.54 -6.59
C SER A 17 -16.47 20.18 -6.81
N PRO A 18 -17.81 20.09 -6.81
CA PRO A 18 -18.52 18.82 -7.01
C PRO A 18 -18.19 18.18 -8.38
N ALA A 19 -17.75 18.97 -9.36
CA ALA A 19 -17.27 18.46 -10.65
C ALA A 19 -16.03 17.57 -10.52
N PHE A 20 -15.17 17.82 -9.53
CA PHE A 20 -13.95 17.04 -9.31
C PHE A 20 -14.26 15.66 -8.72
N LEU A 21 -15.21 15.59 -7.79
CA LEU A 21 -15.69 14.31 -7.22
C LEU A 21 -16.35 13.42 -8.28
N ALA A 22 -17.13 14.02 -9.19
CA ALA A 22 -17.74 13.26 -10.30
C ALA A 22 -16.66 12.65 -11.22
N TYR A 23 -15.57 13.39 -11.48
CA TYR A 23 -14.47 12.91 -12.31
C TYR A 23 -13.73 11.72 -11.70
N ASP A 24 -13.40 11.76 -10.41
CA ASP A 24 -12.71 10.67 -9.72
C ASP A 24 -13.54 9.38 -9.68
N ILE A 25 -14.86 9.50 -9.53
CA ILE A 25 -15.79 8.37 -9.58
C ILE A 25 -15.80 7.76 -10.99
N LEU A 26 -15.87 8.58 -12.04
CA LEU A 26 -15.84 8.11 -13.42
C LEU A 26 -14.53 7.40 -13.76
N LEU A 27 -13.39 7.95 -13.33
CA LEU A 27 -12.09 7.30 -13.49
C LEU A 27 -12.05 5.96 -12.76
N SER A 28 -12.57 5.90 -11.53
CA SER A 28 -12.62 4.66 -10.76
C SER A 28 -13.46 3.58 -11.47
N ILE A 29 -14.61 3.95 -12.04
CA ILE A 29 -15.46 3.02 -12.83
C ILE A 29 -14.71 2.56 -14.08
N PHE A 30 -14.08 3.46 -14.82
CA PHE A 30 -13.30 3.12 -16.00
C PHE A 30 -12.17 2.13 -15.66
N PHE A 31 -11.42 2.41 -14.59
CA PHE A 31 -10.31 1.58 -14.12
C PHE A 31 -10.73 0.20 -13.59
N GLN A 32 -11.98 0.00 -13.19
CA GLN A 32 -12.48 -1.33 -12.81
C GLN A 32 -12.40 -2.35 -13.95
N GLY A 33 -12.56 -1.92 -15.20
CA GLY A 33 -12.43 -2.80 -16.38
C GLY A 33 -10.98 -3.07 -16.83
N VAL A 34 -10.00 -2.41 -16.22
CA VAL A 34 -8.62 -2.36 -16.72
C VAL A 34 -7.72 -3.40 -16.04
N SER A 35 -6.74 -3.94 -16.79
CA SER A 35 -5.75 -4.90 -16.27
C SER A 35 -4.82 -4.30 -15.22
N LYS A 36 -4.25 -5.12 -14.32
CA LYS A 36 -3.31 -4.65 -13.28
C LYS A 36 -2.09 -3.91 -13.87
N GLY A 37 -1.52 -4.44 -14.96
CA GLY A 37 -0.38 -3.82 -15.63
C GLY A 37 -0.73 -2.43 -16.15
N THR A 38 -1.91 -2.30 -16.78
CA THR A 38 -2.38 -1.02 -17.30
C THR A 38 -2.74 -0.03 -16.18
N LEU A 39 -3.30 -0.48 -15.05
CA LEU A 39 -3.54 0.39 -13.88
C LEU A 39 -2.25 0.96 -13.31
N ARG A 40 -1.19 0.14 -13.25
CA ARG A 40 0.13 0.61 -12.82
C ARG A 40 0.66 1.68 -13.78
N SER A 41 0.52 1.48 -15.09
CA SER A 41 0.90 2.50 -16.09
C SER A 41 0.04 3.75 -15.99
N ALA A 42 -1.27 3.63 -15.77
CA ALA A 42 -2.20 4.75 -15.66
C ALA A 42 -1.84 5.69 -14.52
N GLY A 43 -1.43 5.15 -13.36
CA GLY A 43 -0.96 5.97 -12.24
C GLY A 43 0.33 6.75 -12.52
N LEU A 44 1.11 6.36 -13.54
CA LEU A 44 2.32 7.06 -13.95
C LEU A 44 2.08 8.14 -15.01
N VAL A 45 0.87 8.20 -15.60
CA VAL A 45 0.55 9.17 -16.68
C VAL A 45 0.43 10.57 -16.12
N CYS A 46 -0.39 10.78 -15.09
CA CYS A 46 -0.57 12.07 -14.44
C CYS A 46 -1.03 11.93 -12.99
N GLN A 47 -0.82 13.00 -12.20
CA GLN A 47 -1.15 13.02 -10.77
C GLN A 47 -2.66 12.82 -10.52
N ALA A 48 -3.52 13.34 -11.39
CA ALA A 48 -4.97 13.18 -11.25
C ALA A 48 -5.42 11.71 -11.40
N TRP A 49 -4.67 10.90 -12.15
CA TRP A 49 -4.99 9.48 -12.35
C TRP A 49 -4.35 8.58 -11.32
N TYR A 50 -3.32 9.06 -10.63
CA TYR A 50 -2.58 8.30 -9.63
C TYR A 50 -3.50 7.74 -8.55
N GLU A 51 -4.27 8.62 -7.90
CA GLU A 51 -5.15 8.22 -6.78
C GLU A 51 -6.23 7.22 -7.23
N PRO A 52 -7.08 7.49 -8.24
CA PRO A 52 -8.11 6.54 -8.66
C PRO A 52 -7.53 5.23 -9.21
N ALA A 53 -6.41 5.28 -9.95
CA ALA A 53 -5.80 4.07 -10.50
C ALA A 53 -5.19 3.19 -9.40
N MET A 54 -4.53 3.79 -8.41
CA MET A 54 -3.96 3.07 -7.28
C MET A 54 -5.05 2.51 -6.37
N ASP A 55 -6.13 3.23 -6.13
CA ASP A 55 -7.26 2.74 -5.34
C ASP A 55 -7.88 1.49 -5.97
N VAL A 56 -8.12 1.52 -7.29
CA VAL A 56 -8.64 0.35 -8.00
C VAL A 56 -7.61 -0.78 -8.08
N LEU A 57 -6.32 -0.46 -8.27
CA LEU A 57 -5.25 -1.45 -8.28
C LEU A 57 -5.18 -2.20 -6.95
N TRP A 58 -5.12 -1.47 -5.83
CA TRP A 58 -5.03 -2.04 -4.49
C TRP A 58 -6.33 -2.71 -4.04
N ALA A 59 -7.50 -2.22 -4.47
CA ALA A 59 -8.76 -2.92 -4.26
C ALA A 59 -8.83 -4.28 -4.97
N LYS A 60 -8.12 -4.44 -6.10
CA LYS A 60 -7.99 -5.72 -6.82
C LYS A 60 -6.94 -6.66 -6.24
N HIS A 61 -6.12 -6.20 -5.29
CA HIS A 61 -5.11 -7.01 -4.61
C HIS A 61 -5.67 -7.50 -3.27
N ILE A 62 -6.17 -8.74 -3.27
CA ILE A 62 -6.73 -9.40 -2.08
C ILE A 62 -5.59 -9.99 -1.22
N TYR A 63 -4.46 -10.32 -1.83
CA TYR A 63 -3.39 -11.06 -1.17
C TYR A 63 -2.38 -10.14 -0.47
N LEU A 64 -2.14 -10.42 0.81
CA LEU A 64 -1.14 -9.74 1.63
C LEU A 64 0.27 -9.78 1.00
N LYS A 65 0.60 -10.83 0.26
CA LYS A 65 1.89 -11.00 -0.44
C LYS A 65 2.20 -9.84 -1.38
N ASP A 66 1.20 -9.36 -2.13
CA ASP A 66 1.40 -8.29 -3.10
C ASP A 66 1.67 -6.94 -2.41
N LEU A 67 1.08 -6.73 -1.24
CA LEU A 67 1.34 -5.55 -0.41
C LEU A 67 2.73 -5.63 0.24
N LEU A 68 3.12 -6.81 0.74
CA LEU A 68 4.46 -7.03 1.31
C LEU A 68 5.56 -6.85 0.25
N ALA A 69 5.28 -7.17 -1.03
CA ALA A 69 6.24 -6.96 -2.12
C ALA A 69 6.62 -5.49 -2.34
N VAL A 70 5.83 -4.54 -1.82
CA VAL A 70 6.14 -3.10 -1.85
C VAL A 70 7.27 -2.74 -0.88
N LEU A 71 7.40 -3.46 0.24
CA LEU A 71 8.41 -3.17 1.25
C LEU A 71 9.81 -3.51 0.73
N SER A 72 9.94 -4.68 0.12
CA SER A 72 11.20 -5.20 -0.40
C SER A 72 10.90 -6.43 -1.27
N PRO A 73 11.77 -6.81 -2.22
CA PRO A 73 11.54 -8.01 -3.02
C PRO A 73 11.44 -9.24 -2.11
N LEU A 74 10.32 -9.95 -2.25
CA LEU A 74 10.01 -11.16 -1.50
C LEU A 74 10.60 -12.36 -2.22
N GLU A 75 11.30 -13.20 -1.47
CA GLU A 75 11.60 -14.57 -1.86
C GLU A 75 10.62 -15.51 -1.18
N THR A 76 10.10 -16.46 -1.96
CA THR A 76 9.26 -17.53 -1.44
C THR A 76 10.02 -18.83 -1.57
N GLY A 77 10.33 -19.44 -0.43
CA GLY A 77 10.95 -20.76 -0.33
C GLY A 77 9.98 -21.77 0.27
N ILE A 78 10.29 -23.05 0.09
CA ILE A 78 9.61 -24.14 0.80
C ILE A 78 10.64 -24.76 1.73
N VAL A 79 10.38 -24.74 3.03
CA VAL A 79 11.21 -25.38 4.05
C VAL A 79 10.31 -26.28 4.87
N ASP A 80 10.64 -27.57 4.97
CA ASP A 80 9.87 -28.58 5.68
C ASP A 80 8.38 -28.65 5.28
N GLY A 81 8.10 -28.45 3.98
CA GLY A 81 6.73 -28.45 3.45
C GLY A 81 5.93 -27.17 3.75
N LYS A 82 6.51 -26.19 4.46
CA LYS A 82 5.89 -24.89 4.72
C LYS A 82 6.40 -23.83 3.75
N THR A 83 5.51 -22.98 3.25
CA THR A 83 5.90 -21.81 2.46
C THR A 83 6.46 -20.74 3.38
N ILE A 84 7.76 -20.48 3.28
CA ILE A 84 8.41 -19.38 3.99
C ILE A 84 8.53 -18.20 3.03
N VAL A 85 8.14 -17.03 3.53
CA VAL A 85 8.28 -15.76 2.81
C VAL A 85 9.34 -14.94 3.54
N SER A 86 10.45 -14.64 2.86
CA SER A 86 11.54 -13.81 3.40
C SER A 86 11.76 -12.60 2.50
N PHE A 87 12.29 -11.51 3.09
CA PHE A 87 12.71 -10.36 2.32
C PHE A 87 14.17 -10.55 1.89
N THR A 88 14.45 -10.38 0.60
CA THR A 88 15.83 -10.37 0.06
C THR A 88 16.68 -9.25 0.66
N ARG A 89 16.04 -8.15 1.04
CA ARG A 89 16.67 -6.97 1.65
C ARG A 89 15.83 -6.47 2.81
N LEU A 90 16.48 -5.98 3.84
CA LEU A 90 15.80 -5.33 4.97
C LEU A 90 14.98 -4.13 4.48
N PRO A 91 13.69 -4.04 4.84
CA PRO A 91 12.85 -2.89 4.49
C PRO A 91 13.43 -1.60 5.06
N THR A 92 13.58 -0.59 4.22
CA THR A 92 14.05 0.74 4.65
C THR A 92 12.90 1.55 5.27
N PRO A 93 13.18 2.56 6.12
CA PRO A 93 12.13 3.44 6.65
C PRO A 93 11.27 4.10 5.55
N LYS A 94 11.88 4.42 4.40
CA LYS A 94 11.17 4.95 3.23
C LYS A 94 10.16 3.96 2.66
N SER A 95 10.54 2.68 2.55
CA SER A 95 9.63 1.63 2.08
C SER A 95 8.43 1.42 3.00
N TRP A 96 8.63 1.53 4.33
CA TRP A 96 7.55 1.48 5.31
C TRP A 96 6.55 2.63 5.16
N SER A 97 7.03 3.83 4.80
CA SER A 97 6.15 4.97 4.53
C SER A 97 5.24 4.70 3.31
N ILE A 98 5.83 4.19 2.22
CA ILE A 98 5.10 3.82 0.99
C ILE A 98 4.10 2.69 1.27
N PHE A 99 4.52 1.67 2.03
CA PHE A 99 3.63 0.59 2.44
C PHE A 99 2.43 1.15 3.21
N ARG A 100 2.65 2.05 4.18
CA ARG A 100 1.57 2.63 4.98
C ARG A 100 0.60 3.45 4.13
N SER A 101 1.07 4.19 3.12
CA SER A 101 0.21 4.95 2.21
C SER A 101 -0.67 4.09 1.30
N HIS A 102 -0.28 2.83 1.06
CA HIS A 102 -1.05 1.89 0.23
C HIS A 102 -1.85 0.88 1.06
N ALA A 103 -1.38 0.52 2.26
CA ALA A 103 -2.04 -0.45 3.13
C ALA A 103 -3.47 -0.05 3.49
N CYS A 104 -3.75 1.25 3.63
CA CYS A 104 -5.10 1.75 3.89
C CYS A 104 -6.08 1.56 2.73
N ARG A 105 -5.58 1.33 1.51
CA ARG A 105 -6.38 1.14 0.28
C ARG A 105 -6.69 -0.33 0.01
N VAL A 106 -5.94 -1.23 0.62
CA VAL A 106 -6.19 -2.67 0.53
C VAL A 106 -7.47 -2.96 1.30
N LYS A 107 -8.54 -3.25 0.55
CA LYS A 107 -9.73 -3.86 1.12
C LYS A 107 -9.36 -5.31 1.40
N LEU A 108 -8.94 -5.59 2.64
CA LEU A 108 -8.90 -6.94 3.19
C LEU A 108 -10.34 -7.48 3.13
N GLY A 109 -10.69 -8.06 1.97
CA GLY A 109 -11.84 -8.92 1.88
C GLY A 109 -11.62 -9.99 2.94
N LEU A 110 -12.59 -10.17 3.83
CA LEU A 110 -12.62 -11.22 4.85
C LEU A 110 -12.72 -12.62 4.22
N LEU A 111 -11.98 -12.87 3.15
CA LEU A 111 -11.72 -14.21 2.64
C LEU A 111 -10.66 -14.80 3.57
N PHE A 112 -11.12 -15.27 4.73
CA PHE A 112 -10.47 -16.32 5.49
C PHE A 112 -10.40 -17.58 4.62
N ASP A 113 -9.62 -17.54 3.54
CA ASP A 113 -8.95 -18.75 3.12
C ASP A 113 -7.88 -18.98 4.19
N PRO A 114 -7.85 -20.14 4.87
CA PRO A 114 -6.83 -20.42 5.85
C PRO A 114 -5.48 -20.30 5.14
N LEU A 115 -4.76 -19.20 5.45
CA LEU A 115 -3.38 -19.04 5.06
C LEU A 115 -2.65 -20.32 5.49
N PRO A 116 -1.93 -21.02 4.59
CA PRO A 116 -1.06 -22.10 5.03
C PRO A 116 0.01 -21.48 5.92
N ASP A 117 -0.16 -21.69 7.23
CA ASP A 117 0.75 -21.49 8.35
C ASP A 117 2.05 -20.73 7.99
N LEU A 118 1.94 -19.42 7.74
CA LEU A 118 3.07 -18.55 7.40
C LEU A 118 3.85 -18.24 8.66
N THR A 119 4.86 -19.06 8.97
CA THR A 119 5.85 -18.72 9.99
C THR A 119 6.82 -17.69 9.41
N LEU A 120 6.70 -16.43 9.82
CA LEU A 120 7.72 -15.40 9.59
C LEU A 120 8.97 -15.77 10.39
N VAL A 121 9.93 -16.41 9.74
CA VAL A 121 11.24 -16.66 10.33
C VAL A 121 12.06 -15.39 10.15
N SER A 122 12.21 -14.62 11.24
CA SER A 122 13.25 -13.59 11.30
C SER A 122 14.58 -14.29 11.17
N SER A 123 15.22 -14.12 10.02
CA SER A 123 16.57 -14.62 9.74
C SER A 123 17.57 -13.92 10.67
N THR A 124 17.70 -14.42 11.90
CA THR A 124 18.84 -14.11 12.76
C THR A 124 20.03 -14.84 12.18
N ASN A 125 20.92 -14.05 11.59
CA ASN A 125 22.20 -14.46 11.03
C ASN A 125 22.92 -15.41 12.02
N PRO A 126 23.22 -16.67 11.67
CA PRO A 126 23.98 -17.54 12.56
C PRO A 126 25.41 -17.03 12.65
N ASP A 127 25.82 -16.72 13.87
CA ASP A 127 27.13 -16.21 14.25
C ASP A 127 28.24 -17.18 13.78
N PRO A 128 29.15 -16.79 12.86
CA PRO A 128 30.15 -17.70 12.29
C PRO A 128 31.33 -18.03 13.23
N HIS A 129 31.29 -17.61 14.50
CA HIS A 129 32.43 -17.72 15.42
C HIS A 129 32.10 -18.38 16.77
N ARG A 130 31.31 -19.47 16.77
CA ARG A 130 31.18 -20.29 17.99
C ARG A 130 32.18 -21.47 17.95
N PRO A 131 33.29 -21.42 18.72
CA PRO A 131 34.19 -22.57 18.81
C PRO A 131 33.50 -23.73 19.55
N LEU A 132 33.68 -24.93 19.01
CA LEU A 132 33.27 -26.19 19.64
C LEU A 132 34.11 -26.40 20.91
N SER A 133 33.43 -26.50 22.05
CA SER A 133 33.97 -27.00 23.32
C SER A 133 33.53 -28.44 23.53
#